data_AF-A0A401REW7-F1
#
_entry.id   AF-A0A401REW7-F1
#
_cell.length_a   1.000
_cell.length_b   1.000
_cell.length_c   1.000
_cell.angle_alpha   90.00
_cell.angle_beta   90.00
_cell.angle_gamma   90.00
#
_symmetry.space_group_name_H-M   'P 1'
#
loop_
_entity.id
_entity.type
_entity.pdbx_description
1 polymer ?
#
loop_
_entity_poly.entity_id
_entity_poly.type
_entity_poly.pdbx_seq_one_letter_code
_entity_poly.pdbx_strand_id
1 'polypeptide(L)'
;FSEAARQKREKKSWLSLNSCSPNRMSSGSSDEFFQSMNHAEQTFRKMENYLQHKQLCDVLLIAGDHKIPAHRLVLSAVSDYFAAMFTNDVREAKQEEIKMEGVDPDALKALVHYAYTGTFHGSN
;
A
#
# COMPACT_ATOMS: atom_id res chain seq x y z
N PHE A 1 4.78 -22.25 26.68
CA PHE A 1 5.30 -20.93 26.26
C PHE A 1 4.13 -19.95 26.37
N SER A 2 4.11 -19.09 27.39
CA SER A 2 2.92 -18.34 27.81
C SER A 2 2.57 -17.20 26.83
N GLU A 3 1.26 -16.93 26.67
CA GLU A 3 0.72 -15.80 25.88
C GLU A 3 1.34 -14.45 26.23
N ALA A 4 1.82 -14.30 27.47
CA ALA A 4 2.60 -13.16 27.94
C ALA A 4 3.86 -12.88 27.08
N ALA A 5 4.51 -13.92 26.54
CA ALA A 5 5.67 -13.78 25.66
C ALA A 5 5.29 -13.23 24.27
N ARG A 6 4.09 -13.55 23.78
CA ARG A 6 3.55 -13.06 22.50
C ARG A 6 3.15 -11.59 22.61
N GLN A 7 2.44 -11.21 23.67
CA GLN A 7 2.06 -9.82 23.93
C GLN A 7 3.29 -8.91 24.17
N LYS A 8 4.36 -9.44 24.78
CA LYS A 8 5.62 -8.70 24.97
C LYS A 8 6.37 -8.46 23.66
N ARG A 9 6.21 -9.35 22.68
CA ARG A 9 6.77 -9.21 21.32
C ARG A 9 6.00 -8.16 20.50
N GLU A 10 4.66 -8.18 20.58
CA GLU A 10 3.80 -7.19 19.93
C GLU A 10 4.03 -5.79 20.53
N LYS A 11 4.10 -5.64 21.86
CA LYS A 11 4.41 -4.35 22.51
C LYS A 11 5.80 -3.82 22.16
N LYS A 12 6.81 -4.68 22.06
CA LYS A 12 8.15 -4.28 21.60
C LYS A 12 8.17 -3.88 20.12
N SER A 13 7.39 -4.55 19.27
CA SER A 13 7.23 -4.18 17.86
C SER A 13 6.58 -2.81 17.72
N TRP A 14 5.55 -2.52 18.52
CA TRP A 14 4.90 -1.21 18.59
C TRP A 14 5.85 -0.11 19.08
N LEU A 15 6.65 -0.39 20.12
CA LEU A 15 7.63 0.57 20.64
C LEU A 15 8.81 0.81 19.66
N SER A 16 9.18 -0.19 18.87
CA SER A 16 10.23 -0.04 17.85
C SER A 16 9.78 0.76 16.63
N LEU A 17 8.47 0.85 16.37
CA LEU A 17 7.91 1.65 15.27
C LEU A 17 7.88 3.15 15.61
N ASN A 18 7.90 3.51 16.89
CA ASN A 18 7.90 4.89 17.36
C ASN A 18 9.30 5.25 17.88
N SER A 19 10.19 5.62 16.96
CA SER A 19 11.51 6.12 17.31
C SER A 19 11.46 7.61 17.69
N CYS A 20 11.17 7.92 18.95
CA CYS A 20 11.62 9.19 19.55
C CYS A 20 11.50 9.18 21.07
N SER A 21 12.56 9.62 21.75
CA SER A 21 12.64 9.71 23.22
C SER A 21 11.65 10.75 23.78
N PRO A 22 10.96 10.47 24.90
CA PRO A 22 10.11 11.47 25.55
C PRO A 22 11.01 12.42 26.34
N ASN A 23 11.10 13.68 25.91
CA ASN A 23 11.67 14.72 26.75
C ASN A 23 10.61 15.19 27.76
N ARG A 24 11.06 15.42 28.99
CA ARG A 24 10.36 15.76 30.24
C ARG A 24 8.97 16.42 30.13
N MET A 25 8.04 15.88 30.93
CA MET A 25 6.72 16.41 31.25
C MET A 25 6.76 17.84 31.82
N SER A 26 5.98 18.74 31.22
CA SER A 26 5.41 19.89 31.90
C SER A 26 3.92 19.95 31.58
N SER A 27 3.11 20.08 32.63
CA SER A 27 1.66 20.09 32.60
C SER A 27 1.11 21.35 31.94
N GLY A 28 0.45 21.19 30.79
CA GLY A 28 -0.39 22.21 30.16
C GLY A 28 -1.16 21.55 29.03
N SER A 29 -2.49 21.51 29.12
CA SER A 29 -3.38 20.94 28.10
C SER A 29 -3.15 21.63 26.76
N SER A 30 -2.26 21.06 25.97
CA SER A 30 -1.93 21.45 24.62
C SER A 30 -2.29 20.23 23.78
N ASP A 31 -3.12 20.37 22.74
CA ASP A 31 -3.25 19.31 21.74
C ASP A 31 -1.83 18.99 21.24
N GLU A 32 -1.28 17.84 21.63
CA GLU A 32 0.05 17.39 21.24
C GLU A 32 0.00 17.07 19.74
N PHE A 33 0.35 18.05 18.92
CA PHE A 33 0.42 17.89 17.47
C PHE A 33 1.67 17.10 17.09
N PHE A 34 1.49 15.84 16.69
CA PHE A 34 2.56 14.98 16.20
C PHE A 34 2.50 14.85 14.67
N GLN A 35 3.57 15.23 13.99
CA GLN A 35 3.73 15.05 12.55
C GLN A 35 5.04 14.31 12.25
N SER A 36 4.93 13.12 11.65
CA SER A 36 6.10 12.38 11.16
C SER A 36 6.60 12.98 9.84
N MET A 37 7.89 13.32 9.78
CA MET A 37 8.54 13.70 8.53
C MET A 37 8.56 12.50 7.57
N ASN A 38 8.19 12.73 6.31
CA ASN A 38 8.14 11.71 5.25
C ASN A 38 7.21 10.52 5.54
N HIS A 39 6.14 10.71 6.34
CA HIS A 39 5.20 9.65 6.66
C HIS A 39 4.61 8.97 5.41
N ALA A 40 4.18 9.78 4.43
CA ALA A 40 3.64 9.28 3.17
C ALA A 40 4.65 8.41 2.42
N GLU A 41 5.87 8.92 2.21
CA GLU A 41 6.94 8.19 1.51
C GLU A 41 7.30 6.86 2.19
N GLN A 42 7.49 6.88 3.52
CA GLN A 42 7.78 5.65 4.28
C GLN A 42 6.63 4.65 4.21
N THR A 43 5.38 5.14 4.16
CA THR A 43 4.20 4.29 4.04
C THR A 43 4.14 3.67 2.65
N PHE A 44 4.32 4.43 1.58
CA PHE A 44 4.35 3.92 0.21
C PHE A 44 5.48 2.91 -0.02
N ARG A 45 6.68 3.13 0.54
CA ARG A 45 7.77 2.13 0.52
C ARG A 45 7.37 0.80 1.17
N LYS A 46 6.56 0.83 2.24
CA LYS A 46 6.02 -0.40 2.85
C LYS A 46 4.97 -1.06 1.95
N MET A 47 4.10 -0.28 1.31
CA MET A 47 3.13 -0.82 0.36
C MET A 47 3.80 -1.46 -0.87
N GLU A 48 4.87 -0.85 -1.37
CA GLU A 48 5.70 -1.41 -2.44
C GLU A 48 6.32 -2.75 -2.00
N ASN A 49 6.86 -2.83 -0.78
CA ASN A 49 7.37 -4.09 -0.24
C ASN A 49 6.27 -5.17 -0.17
N TYR A 50 5.04 -4.81 0.23
CA TYR A 50 3.91 -5.74 0.22
C TYR A 50 3.58 -6.22 -1.20
N LEU A 51 3.62 -5.33 -2.19
CA LEU A 51 3.43 -5.69 -3.60
C LEU A 51 4.48 -6.70 -4.08
N GLN A 52 5.76 -6.44 -3.81
CA GLN A 52 6.87 -7.32 -4.21
C GLN A 52 6.73 -8.73 -3.62
N HIS A 53 6.21 -8.83 -2.40
CA HIS A 53 5.96 -10.12 -1.72
C HIS A 53 4.55 -10.67 -1.93
N LYS A 54 3.73 -10.01 -2.77
CA LYS A 54 2.33 -10.36 -3.06
C LYS A 54 1.46 -10.48 -1.80
N GLN A 55 1.77 -9.69 -0.77
CA GLN A 55 1.02 -9.64 0.48
C GLN A 55 -0.12 -8.65 0.36
N LEU A 56 -1.29 -8.99 0.90
CA LEU A 56 -2.48 -8.11 0.93
C LEU A 56 -3.01 -7.69 -0.45
N CYS A 57 -2.47 -8.22 -1.55
CA CYS A 57 -2.98 -7.97 -2.89
C CYS A 57 -4.37 -8.60 -3.02
N ASP A 58 -5.35 -7.78 -3.37
CA ASP A 58 -6.78 -8.10 -3.45
C ASP A 58 -7.31 -8.00 -4.90
N VAL A 59 -6.41 -7.77 -5.86
CA VAL A 59 -6.71 -7.82 -7.29
C VAL A 59 -5.52 -8.34 -8.10
N LEU A 60 -5.84 -9.02 -9.20
CA LEU A 60 -4.91 -9.52 -10.19
C LEU A 60 -5.29 -8.96 -11.57
N LEU A 61 -4.48 -8.05 -12.09
CA LEU A 61 -4.68 -7.51 -13.43
C LEU A 61 -4.06 -8.46 -14.46
N ILE A 62 -4.81 -8.77 -15.51
CA ILE A 62 -4.38 -9.68 -16.57
C ILE A 62 -4.27 -8.90 -17.88
N ALA A 63 -3.05 -8.73 -18.39
CA ALA A 63 -2.80 -8.15 -19.70
C ALA A 63 -2.11 -9.21 -20.57
N GLY A 64 -2.79 -9.66 -21.62
CA GLY A 64 -2.34 -10.81 -22.40
C GLY A 64 -2.21 -12.06 -21.52
N ASP A 65 -1.01 -12.60 -21.42
CA ASP A 65 -0.61 -13.74 -20.59
C ASP A 65 0.03 -13.34 -19.25
N HIS A 66 0.24 -12.04 -19.01
CA HIS A 66 0.85 -11.55 -17.78
C HIS A 66 -0.19 -11.37 -16.68
N LYS A 67 0.12 -11.87 -15.49
CA LYS A 67 -0.67 -11.72 -14.26
C LYS A 67 0.05 -10.79 -13.29
N ILE A 68 -0.53 -9.62 -13.03
CA ILE A 68 0.07 -8.54 -12.24
C ILE A 68 -0.74 -8.36 -10.95
N PRO A 69 -0.27 -8.87 -9.80
CA PRO A 69 -0.97 -8.66 -8.52
C PRO A 69 -0.86 -7.20 -8.11
N ALA A 70 -1.88 -6.66 -7.46
CA ALA A 70 -1.89 -5.31 -6.94
C ALA A 70 -2.89 -5.15 -5.79
N HIS A 71 -2.85 -3.97 -5.16
CA HIS A 71 -3.83 -3.51 -4.17
C HIS A 71 -4.80 -2.53 -4.82
N ARG A 72 -6.09 -2.81 -4.72
CA ARG A 72 -7.16 -1.94 -5.22
C ARG A 72 -7.08 -0.56 -4.60
N LEU A 73 -6.82 -0.48 -3.29
CA LEU A 73 -6.70 0.78 -2.56
C LEU A 73 -5.63 1.71 -3.18
N VAL A 74 -4.45 1.18 -3.46
CA VAL A 74 -3.34 1.98 -4.01
C VAL A 74 -3.66 2.42 -5.42
N LEU A 75 -4.16 1.52 -6.27
CA LEU A 75 -4.53 1.83 -7.64
C LEU A 75 -5.66 2.87 -7.73
N SER A 76 -6.69 2.75 -6.90
CA SER A 76 -7.77 3.75 -6.81
C SER A 76 -7.26 5.10 -6.35
N ALA A 77 -6.31 5.15 -5.40
CA ALA A 77 -5.78 6.40 -4.88
C ALA A 77 -4.99 7.19 -5.93
N VAL A 78 -4.45 6.52 -6.97
CA VAL A 78 -3.65 7.16 -8.02
C VAL A 78 -4.40 7.34 -9.35
N SER A 79 -5.58 6.73 -9.51
CA SER A 79 -6.29 6.68 -10.79
C SER A 79 -7.80 6.61 -10.62
N ASP A 80 -8.50 7.61 -11.16
CA ASP A 80 -9.96 7.66 -11.19
C ASP A 80 -10.59 6.49 -11.97
N TYR A 81 -9.88 5.96 -12.97
CA TYR A 81 -10.31 4.78 -13.72
C TYR A 81 -10.40 3.56 -12.80
N PHE A 82 -9.34 3.30 -12.02
CA PHE A 82 -9.34 2.19 -11.07
C PHE A 82 -10.27 2.45 -9.89
N ALA A 83 -10.39 3.70 -9.44
CA ALA A 83 -11.39 4.07 -8.45
C ALA A 83 -12.80 3.70 -8.92
N ALA A 84 -13.22 4.18 -10.09
CA ALA A 84 -14.53 3.87 -10.66
C ALA A 84 -14.72 2.36 -10.88
N MET A 85 -13.70 1.66 -11.38
CA MET A 85 -13.74 0.21 -11.56
C MET A 85 -13.95 -0.55 -10.24
N PHE A 86 -13.33 -0.09 -9.15
CA PHE A 86 -13.34 -0.80 -7.88
C PHE A 86 -14.43 -0.36 -6.91
N THR A 87 -15.03 0.82 -7.07
CA THR A 87 -16.07 1.33 -6.17
C THR A 87 -17.48 1.23 -6.74
N ASN A 88 -17.65 0.99 -8.04
CA ASN A 88 -18.98 0.81 -8.62
C ASN A 88 -19.55 -0.58 -8.30
N ASP A 89 -20.87 -0.69 -8.14
CA ASP A 89 -21.57 -1.94 -7.82
C ASP A 89 -21.74 -2.87 -9.05
N VAL A 90 -20.77 -2.84 -9.96
CA VAL A 90 -20.71 -3.68 -11.14
C VAL A 90 -20.02 -5.01 -10.81
N ARG A 91 -20.32 -6.08 -11.55
CA ARG A 91 -19.84 -7.43 -11.23
C ARG A 91 -18.31 -7.50 -11.23
N GLU A 92 -17.70 -6.71 -12.10
CA GLU A 92 -16.27 -6.54 -12.29
C GLU A 92 -15.60 -6.01 -11.02
N ALA A 93 -16.26 -5.15 -10.25
CA ALA A 93 -15.76 -4.65 -8.98
C ALA A 93 -15.67 -5.73 -7.89
N LYS A 94 -16.27 -6.91 -8.07
CA LYS A 94 -16.18 -8.02 -7.10
C LYS A 94 -15.24 -9.12 -7.57
N GLN A 95 -14.62 -8.98 -8.75
CA GLN A 95 -13.71 -9.97 -9.29
C GLN A 95 -12.30 -9.77 -8.75
N GLU A 96 -11.67 -10.88 -8.35
CA GLU A 96 -10.26 -10.90 -7.97
C GLU A 96 -9.33 -10.85 -9.19
N GLU A 97 -9.78 -11.34 -10.36
CA GLU A 97 -9.04 -11.28 -11.61
C GLU A 97 -9.74 -10.37 -12.63
N ILE A 98 -9.02 -9.37 -13.17
CA ILE A 98 -9.55 -8.39 -14.11
C ILE A 98 -8.72 -8.39 -15.38
N LYS A 99 -9.35 -8.67 -16.52
CA LYS A 99 -8.71 -8.65 -17.82
C LYS A 99 -8.65 -7.23 -18.39
N MET A 100 -7.45 -6.80 -18.74
CA MET A 100 -7.13 -5.51 -19.32
C MET A 100 -6.92 -5.72 -20.84
N GLU A 101 -8.01 -5.64 -21.60
CA GLU A 101 -7.97 -5.87 -23.05
C GLU A 101 -7.29 -4.70 -23.78
N GLY A 102 -6.44 -5.02 -24.75
CA GLY A 102 -5.76 -4.02 -25.58
C GLY A 102 -4.67 -3.22 -24.85
N VAL A 103 -4.30 -3.60 -23.63
CA VAL A 103 -3.23 -2.96 -22.86
C VAL A 103 -1.93 -3.76 -23.00
N ASP A 104 -0.84 -3.06 -23.31
CA ASP A 104 0.50 -3.65 -23.32
C ASP A 104 0.91 -4.11 -21.90
N PRO A 105 1.35 -5.36 -21.71
CA PRO A 105 1.66 -5.90 -20.40
C PRO A 105 2.79 -5.16 -19.66
N ASP A 106 3.80 -4.71 -20.38
CA ASP A 106 4.95 -4.01 -19.78
C ASP A 106 4.57 -2.57 -19.41
N ALA A 107 3.77 -1.90 -20.24
CA ALA A 107 3.18 -0.60 -19.92
C ALA A 107 2.28 -0.68 -18.67
N LEU A 108 1.44 -1.71 -18.57
CA LEU A 108 0.59 -1.91 -17.39
C LEU A 108 1.45 -2.15 -16.14
N LYS A 109 2.50 -2.95 -16.24
CA LYS A 109 3.43 -3.21 -15.13
C LYS A 109 4.17 -1.95 -14.70
N ALA A 110 4.62 -1.12 -15.65
CA ALA A 110 5.27 0.15 -15.37
C ALA A 110 4.32 1.15 -14.68
N LEU A 111 3.05 1.19 -15.11
CA LEU A 111 2.02 2.00 -14.48
C LEU A 111 1.70 1.52 -13.07
N VAL A 112 1.55 0.20 -12.87
CA VAL A 112 1.37 -0.37 -11.54
C VAL A 112 2.57 -0.03 -10.66
N HIS A 113 3.80 -0.16 -11.13
CA HIS A 113 4.99 0.26 -10.36
C HIS A 113 4.94 1.75 -9.99
N TYR A 114 4.64 2.61 -10.96
CA TYR A 114 4.48 4.05 -10.74
C TYR A 114 3.45 4.36 -9.64
N ALA A 115 2.36 3.60 -9.54
CA ALA A 115 1.35 3.79 -8.50
C ALA A 115 1.92 3.65 -7.07
N TYR A 116 2.98 2.88 -6.87
CA TYR A 116 3.59 2.65 -5.55
C TYR A 116 4.81 3.52 -5.31
N THR A 117 5.55 3.89 -6.36
CA THR A 117 6.85 4.56 -6.22
C THR A 117 6.82 6.03 -6.62
N GLY A 118 5.80 6.46 -7.38
CA GLY A 118 5.77 7.76 -8.05
C GLY A 118 6.80 7.89 -9.18
N THR A 119 7.50 6.80 -9.55
CA THR A 119 8.54 6.81 -10.58
C THR A 119 8.11 5.95 -11.78
N PHE A 120 8.09 6.58 -12.96
CA PHE A 120 7.77 5.93 -14.20
C PHE A 120 9.06 5.68 -14.99
N HIS A 121 9.35 4.40 -15.23
CA HIS A 121 10.42 4.00 -16.15
C HIS A 121 9.73 3.50 -17.42
N GLY A 122 9.71 4.33 -18.46
CA GLY A 122 9.18 3.91 -19.76
C GLY A 122 10.02 2.75 -20.30
N SER A 123 9.36 1.71 -20.79
CA SER A 123 10.01 0.70 -21.64
C SER A 123 10.50 1.39 -22.91
N ASN A 124 11.81 1.32 -23.14
CA ASN A 124 12.48 1.90 -24.30
C ASN A 124 12.65 0.85 -25.41
#